data_AF-H5X9C6-F1
#
_entry.id   AF-H5X9C6-F1
#
_cell.length_a   1.000
_cell.length_b   1.000
_cell.length_c   1.000
_cell.angle_alpha   90.00
_cell.angle_beta   90.00
_cell.angle_gamma   90.00
#
_symmetry.space_group_name_H-M   'P 1'
#
loop_
_entity.id
_entity.type
_entity.pdbx_description
1 polymer ?
#
loop_
_entity_poly.entity_id
_entity_poly.type
_entity_poly.pdbx_seq_one_letter_code
_entity_poly.pdbx_strand_id
1 'polypeptide(L)'
;MYLLVMLLVAAVVFLVAAVVFGRGEELAPLAPGSSPTRLPAQDITGDDIRSVKFQLVLRGYKMAEVDWVLNRLGVELDDLRAKVAELEAELAERSRGAAR
;
A
#
# COMPACT_ATOMS: atom_id res chain seq x y z
N MET A 1 -16.62 25.59 41.78
CA MET A 1 -16.82 26.59 40.72
C MET A 1 -15.77 26.49 39.62
N TYR A 2 -14.47 26.67 39.90
CA TYR A 2 -13.42 26.60 38.87
C TYR A 2 -13.36 25.26 38.11
N LEU A 3 -13.51 24.12 38.79
CA LEU A 3 -13.57 22.80 38.13
C LEU A 3 -14.75 22.67 37.15
N LEU A 4 -15.93 23.18 37.53
CA LEU A 4 -17.11 23.17 36.66
C LEU A 4 -16.91 24.05 35.43
N VAL A 5 -16.31 25.24 35.62
CA VAL A 5 -15.98 26.15 34.51
C VAL A 5 -14.93 25.51 33.59
N MET A 6 -13.89 24.89 34.14
CA MET A 6 -12.86 24.20 33.35
C MET A 6 -13.44 23.05 32.54
N LEU A 7 -14.35 22.26 33.13
CA LEU A 7 -15.01 21.15 32.44
C LEU A 7 -15.95 21.65 31.34
N LEU A 8 -16.67 22.75 31.58
CA LEU A 8 -17.49 23.41 30.57
C LEU A 8 -16.63 23.91 29.40
N VAL A 9 -15.52 24.59 29.69
CA VAL A 9 -14.60 25.08 28.65
C VAL A 9 -14.00 23.91 27.87
N ALA A 10 -13.56 22.85 28.54
CA ALA A 10 -13.03 21.66 27.90
C ALA A 10 -14.09 20.99 26.99
N ALA A 11 -15.34 20.89 27.46
CA ALA A 11 -16.44 20.35 26.67
C ALA A 11 -16.72 21.21 25.43
N VAL A 12 -16.76 22.53 25.57
CA VAL A 12 -16.97 23.46 24.44
C VAL A 12 -15.82 23.36 23.43
N VAL A 13 -14.57 23.37 23.90
CA VAL A 13 -13.40 23.22 23.03
C VAL A 13 -13.41 21.87 22.31
N PHE A 14 -13.73 20.79 23.02
CA PHE A 14 -13.87 19.46 22.43
C PHE A 14 -14.99 19.41 21.39
N LEU A 15 -16.13 20.04 21.64
CA LEU A 15 -17.27 20.08 20.71
C LEU A 15 -16.94 20.91 19.46
N VAL A 16 -16.26 22.04 19.63
CA VAL A 16 -15.74 22.86 18.52
C VAL A 16 -14.71 22.08 17.72
N ALA A 17 -13.75 21.42 18.37
CA ALA A 17 -12.78 20.56 17.71
C ALA A 17 -13.48 19.40 16.98
N ALA A 18 -14.47 18.75 17.58
CA ALA A 18 -15.25 17.69 16.95
C ALA A 18 -16.11 18.20 15.78
N VAL A 19 -16.54 19.45 15.74
CA VAL A 19 -17.25 20.01 14.58
C VAL A 19 -16.27 20.40 13.47
N VAL A 20 -15.10 20.95 13.85
CA VAL A 20 -14.02 21.36 12.93
C VAL A 20 -13.32 20.14 12.32
N PHE A 21 -13.08 19.08 13.10
CA PHE A 21 -12.37 17.87 12.70
C PHE A 21 -13.26 16.63 12.51
N GLY A 22 -14.46 16.58 13.11
CA GLY A 22 -15.35 15.40 13.11
C GLY A 22 -16.34 15.33 11.93
N ARG A 23 -16.16 16.19 10.94
CA ARG A 23 -16.40 15.84 9.54
C ARG A 23 -15.07 16.02 8.82
N GLY A 24 -14.08 15.22 9.19
CA GLY A 24 -12.81 15.21 8.49
C GLY A 24 -13.09 14.74 7.08
N GLU A 25 -13.35 15.70 6.17
CA GLU A 25 -13.66 15.50 4.76
C GLU A 25 -14.73 14.39 4.53
N GLU A 26 -15.91 14.75 4.04
CA GLU A 26 -16.43 13.92 2.95
C GLU A 26 -15.33 13.96 1.86
N LEU A 27 -14.32 13.10 2.00
CA LEU A 27 -13.47 12.72 0.90
C LEU A 27 -14.48 12.19 -0.09
N ALA A 28 -14.83 13.03 -1.07
CA ALA A 28 -15.77 12.72 -2.13
C ALA A 28 -15.55 11.24 -2.47
N PRO A 29 -16.57 10.37 -2.30
CA PRO A 29 -16.39 8.93 -2.30
C PRO A 29 -15.43 8.57 -3.42
N LEU A 30 -14.19 8.21 -3.07
CA LEU A 30 -13.23 7.80 -4.08
C LEU A 30 -13.92 6.63 -4.76
N ALA A 31 -14.26 6.85 -6.04
CA ALA A 31 -15.13 5.97 -6.79
C ALA A 31 -14.67 4.52 -6.53
N PRO A 32 -15.57 3.64 -6.07
CA PRO A 32 -15.18 2.28 -5.73
C PRO A 32 -14.52 1.66 -6.97
N GLY A 33 -13.21 1.45 -6.90
CA GLY A 33 -12.40 0.94 -8.02
C GLY A 33 -11.06 1.63 -8.23
N SER A 34 -10.83 2.86 -7.76
CA SER A 34 -9.51 3.51 -7.88
C SER A 34 -8.70 3.31 -6.60
N SER A 35 -8.33 2.07 -6.33
CA SER A 35 -7.26 1.80 -5.36
C SER A 35 -6.02 2.59 -5.83
N PRO A 36 -5.46 3.53 -5.03
CA PRO A 36 -4.22 4.22 -5.38
C PRO A 36 -2.99 3.29 -5.26
N THR A 37 -3.20 1.98 -5.50
CA THR A 37 -2.15 1.00 -5.69
C THR A 37 -1.50 1.30 -7.03
N ARG A 38 -0.50 2.18 -7.02
CA ARG A 38 0.39 2.39 -8.17
C ARG A 38 1.31 1.18 -8.28
N LEU A 39 0.76 0.06 -8.75
CA LEU A 39 1.56 -0.96 -9.40
C LEU A 39 1.68 -0.57 -10.87
N PRO A 40 2.89 -0.59 -11.46
CA PRO A 40 3.02 -0.45 -12.90
C PRO A 40 2.23 -1.58 -13.59
N ALA A 41 1.57 -1.27 -14.72
CA ALA A 41 0.70 -2.21 -15.43
C ALA A 41 1.46 -3.45 -15.98
N GLN A 42 2.78 -3.37 -16.00
CA GLN A 42 3.72 -4.35 -16.51
C GLN A 42 5.06 -4.14 -15.80
N ASP A 43 5.86 -5.20 -15.75
CA ASP A 43 7.20 -5.19 -15.18
C ASP A 43 7.32 -4.97 -13.65
N ILE A 44 6.35 -5.50 -12.89
CA ILE A 44 6.31 -5.40 -11.42
C ILE A 44 7.56 -6.05 -10.81
N THR A 45 8.31 -5.29 -10.03
CA THR A 45 9.50 -5.73 -9.29
C THR A 45 9.19 -5.82 -7.77
N GLY A 46 10.02 -6.51 -6.99
CA GLY A 46 9.85 -6.58 -5.54
C GLY A 46 9.85 -5.21 -4.85
N ASP A 47 10.61 -4.23 -5.36
CA ASP A 47 10.58 -2.85 -4.88
C ASP A 47 9.23 -2.16 -5.11
N ASP A 48 8.57 -2.45 -6.24
CA ASP A 48 7.23 -1.91 -6.52
C ASP A 48 6.22 -2.45 -5.51
N ILE A 49 6.30 -3.74 -5.17
CA ILE A 49 5.45 -4.38 -4.14
C ILE A 49 5.68 -3.74 -2.77
N ARG A 50 6.95 -3.48 -2.39
CA ARG A 50 7.30 -2.80 -1.13
C ARG A 50 6.78 -1.36 -1.07
N SER A 51 6.60 -0.72 -2.22
CA SER A 51 6.13 0.67 -2.31
C SER A 51 4.61 0.84 -2.18
N VAL A 52 3.84 -0.26 -2.29
CA VAL A 52 2.37 -0.21 -2.29
C VAL A 52 1.81 0.33 -0.99
N LYS A 53 0.79 1.19 -1.10
CA LYS A 53 0.02 1.73 0.03
C LYS A 53 -1.43 1.29 -0.07
N PHE A 54 -1.91 0.65 1.00
CA PHE A 54 -3.29 0.21 1.13
C PHE A 54 -4.10 1.20 1.96
N GLN A 55 -5.39 1.35 1.63
CA GLN A 55 -6.32 2.14 2.43
C GLN A 55 -6.76 1.38 3.69
N LEU A 56 -6.92 2.10 4.80
CA LEU A 56 -7.41 1.55 6.07
C LEU A 56 -8.94 1.46 6.04
N VAL A 57 -9.49 0.31 6.43
CA VAL A 57 -10.93 0.06 6.52
C VAL A 57 -11.32 -0.42 7.92
N LEU A 58 -12.53 -0.07 8.38
CA LEU A 58 -13.07 -0.40 9.72
C LEU A 58 -13.01 -1.90 10.07
N ARG A 59 -13.03 -2.76 9.06
CA ARG A 59 -12.78 -4.20 9.17
C ARG A 59 -11.76 -4.57 8.10
N GLY A 60 -10.53 -4.85 8.50
CA GLY A 60 -9.43 -5.14 7.59
C GLY A 60 -8.54 -6.26 8.12
N TYR A 61 -7.67 -6.76 7.24
CA TYR A 61 -6.60 -7.66 7.65
C TYR A 61 -5.59 -6.92 8.53
N LYS A 62 -4.93 -7.67 9.42
CA LYS A 62 -3.91 -7.08 10.28
C LYS A 62 -2.74 -6.61 9.42
N MET A 63 -2.40 -5.33 9.55
CA MET A 63 -1.34 -4.69 8.75
C MET A 63 -0.02 -5.47 8.81
N ALA A 64 0.37 -5.97 9.99
CA ALA A 64 1.59 -6.77 10.15
C ALA A 64 1.58 -8.09 9.37
N GLU A 65 0.43 -8.75 9.21
CA GLU A 65 0.33 -9.99 8.42
C GLU A 65 0.42 -9.68 6.93
N VAL A 66 -0.24 -8.61 6.48
CA VAL A 66 -0.18 -8.13 5.10
C VAL A 66 1.25 -7.73 4.72
N ASP A 67 1.92 -6.95 5.58
CA ASP A 67 3.30 -6.51 5.35
C ASP A 67 4.26 -7.70 5.26
N TRP A 68 4.07 -8.72 6.10
CA TRP A 68 4.88 -9.94 6.06
C TRP A 68 4.69 -10.71 4.74
N VAL A 69 3.44 -10.89 4.30
CA VAL A 69 3.12 -11.59 3.03
C VAL A 69 3.72 -10.82 1.85
N LEU A 70 3.55 -9.50 1.80
CA LEU A 70 4.05 -8.67 0.70
C LEU A 70 5.57 -8.66 0.63
N ASN A 71 6.25 -8.63 1.78
CA ASN A 71 7.70 -8.71 1.82
C ASN A 71 8.19 -10.07 1.30
N ARG A 72 7.52 -11.17 1.68
CA ARG A 72 7.85 -12.51 1.18
C ARG A 72 7.61 -12.62 -0.32
N LEU A 73 6.49 -12.10 -0.82
CA LEU A 73 6.17 -12.08 -2.26
C LEU A 73 7.16 -11.24 -3.06
N GLY A 74 7.62 -10.10 -2.53
CA GLY A 74 8.62 -9.27 -3.20
C GLY A 74 9.93 -10.02 -3.43
N VAL A 75 10.41 -10.75 -2.42
CA VAL A 75 11.63 -11.58 -2.54
C VAL A 75 11.43 -12.71 -3.56
N GLU A 76 10.32 -13.42 -3.49
CA GLU A 76 10.03 -14.53 -4.41
C GLU A 76 9.91 -14.06 -5.86
N LEU A 77 9.34 -12.87 -6.09
CA LEU A 77 9.23 -12.27 -7.42
C LEU A 77 10.60 -11.87 -7.98
N ASP A 78 11.47 -11.31 -7.14
CA ASP A 78 12.83 -10.94 -7.53
C ASP A 78 13.64 -12.20 -7.92
N ASP A 79 13.53 -13.28 -7.14
CA ASP A 79 14.15 -14.58 -7.45
C ASP A 79 13.64 -15.18 -8.76
N LEU A 80 12.33 -15.17 -8.98
CA LEU A 80 11.72 -15.69 -10.20
C LEU A 80 12.16 -14.90 -11.44
N ARG A 81 12.23 -13.56 -11.33
CA ARG A 81 12.73 -12.68 -12.40
C ARG A 81 14.18 -12.96 -12.74
N ALA A 82 15.03 -13.16 -11.74
CA ALA A 82 16.42 -13.52 -11.95
C ALA A 82 16.55 -14.86 -12.70
N LYS A 83 15.72 -15.84 -12.35
CA LYS A 83 15.70 -17.15 -13.01
C LYS A 83 15.23 -17.06 -14.47
N VAL A 84 14.22 -16.26 -14.75
CA VAL A 84 13.74 -16.02 -16.12
C VAL A 84 14.83 -15.37 -16.97
N ALA A 85 15.52 -14.35 -16.44
CA ALA A 85 16.61 -13.68 -17.14
C ALA A 85 17.78 -14.63 -17.48
N GLU A 86 18.12 -15.54 -16.56
CA GLU A 86 19.13 -16.59 -16.79
C GLU A 86 18.72 -17.53 -17.94
N LEU A 87 17.48 -18.02 -17.92
CA LEU A 87 16.96 -18.91 -18.95
C LEU A 87 16.86 -18.25 -20.33
N GLU A 88 16.46 -16.98 -20.38
CA GLU A 88 16.43 -16.18 -21.61
C GLU A 88 17.83 -15.99 -22.19
N ALA A 89 18.84 -15.75 -21.34
CA ALA A 89 20.23 -15.65 -21.76
C ALA A 89 20.75 -16.97 -22.35
N GLU A 90 20.48 -18.12 -21.69
CA GLU A 90 20.84 -19.44 -22.22
C GLU A 90 20.18 -19.72 -23.58
N LEU A 91 18.89 -19.38 -23.73
CA LEU A 91 18.16 -19.56 -24.99
C LEU A 91 18.75 -18.66 -26.10
N ALA A 92 19.10 -17.42 -25.77
CA ALA A 92 19.76 -16.49 -26.68
C ALA A 92 21.16 -16.98 -27.10
N GLU A 93 21.89 -17.66 -26.23
CA GLU A 93 23.17 -18.31 -26.58
C GLU A 93 22.97 -19.53 -27.48
N ARG A 94 22.02 -20.40 -27.15
CA ARG A 94 21.70 -21.59 -27.96
C ARG A 94 21.25 -21.23 -29.37
N SER A 95 20.38 -20.23 -29.50
CA SER A 95 19.90 -19.74 -30.80
C SER A 95 21.03 -19.12 -31.64
N ARG A 96 21.96 -18.38 -31.03
CA ARG A 96 23.17 -17.87 -31.71
C ARG A 96 24.12 -19.00 -32.14
N GLY A 97 24.25 -20.05 -31.34
CA GLY A 97 25.05 -21.23 -31.66
C GLY A 97 24.46 -22.07 -32.79
N ALA A 98 23.12 -22.16 -32.90
CA ALA A 98 22.44 -22.91 -33.96
C ALA A 98 22.43 -22.19 -35.32
N ALA A 99 22.64 -20.87 -35.35
CA ALA A 99 22.69 -20.05 -36.56
C ALA A 99 24.10 -19.97 -37.19
N ARG A 100 25.08 -20.71 -36.64
CA ARG A 100 26.49 -20.70 -37.04
C ARG A 100 26.90 -22.06 -37.60
#